data_AF-W6XP13-F1
#
_entry.id   AF-W6XP13-F1
#
_cell.length_a   1.000
_cell.length_b   1.000
_cell.length_c   1.000
_cell.angle_alpha   90.00
_cell.angle_beta   90.00
_cell.angle_gamma   90.00
#
_symmetry.space_group_name_H-M   'P 1'
#
loop_
_entity.id
_entity.type
_entity.pdbx_description
1 polymer ?
#
loop_
_entity_poly.entity_id
_entity_poly.type
_entity_poly.pdbx_seq_one_letter_code
_entity_poly.pdbx_strand_id
1 'polypeptide(L)' 'MFKYQTILSPLDQFEIRNLFSIDTPLLANMNLSITNIGLYMTIAAFIAFYFSILATNHSKITPNK' A
#
# COMPACT_ATOMS: atom_id res chain seq x y z
N MET A 1 2.29 26.19 7.15
CA MET A 1 1.16 26.05 8.10
C MET A 1 0.44 24.76 7.74
N PHE A 2 0.58 23.71 8.56
CA PHE A 2 -0.13 22.46 8.32
C PHE A 2 -1.64 22.72 8.43
N LYS A 3 -2.36 22.55 7.32
CA LYS A 3 -3.83 22.65 7.29
C LYS A 3 -4.35 21.42 8.05
N TYR A 4 -4.85 21.60 9.27
CA TYR A 4 -5.64 20.55 9.91
C TYR A 4 -6.86 20.32 9.04
N GLN A 5 -6.97 19.13 8.41
CA GLN A 5 -8.23 18.72 7.81
C GLN A 5 -9.20 18.52 8.96
N THR A 6 -10.22 19.37 9.04
CA THR A 6 -11.36 19.13 9.92
C THR A 6 -12.02 17.85 9.45
N ILE A 7 -11.91 16.78 10.23
CA ILE A 7 -12.62 15.52 9.98
C ILE A 7 -14.10 15.84 10.14
N LEU A 8 -14.85 15.90 9.03
CA LEU A 8 -16.26 16.25 9.03
C LEU A 8 -17.10 15.10 9.57
N SER A 9 -16.63 13.87 9.34
CA SER A 9 -17.18 12.65 9.89
C SER A 9 -16.06 11.67 10.25
N PRO A 10 -16.12 10.94 11.38
CA PRO A 10 -15.20 9.84 11.68
C PRO A 10 -15.12 8.79 10.56
N LEU A 11 -16.12 8.71 9.68
CA LEU A 11 -16.11 7.82 8.51
C LEU A 11 -15.11 8.26 7.42
N ASP A 12 -14.77 9.56 7.35
CA ASP A 12 -13.92 10.12 6.30
C ASP A 12 -12.50 9.51 6.28
N GLN A 13 -12.04 8.95 7.41
CA GLN A 13 -10.74 8.28 7.49
C GLN A 13 -10.66 6.99 6.64
N PHE A 14 -11.80 6.42 6.25
CA PHE A 14 -11.89 5.20 5.44
C PHE A 14 -12.13 5.48 3.96
N GLU A 15 -12.13 6.75 3.54
CA GLU A 15 -12.32 7.13 2.15
C GLU A 15 -11.16 6.61 1.29
N ILE A 16 -11.49 5.93 0.19
CA ILE A 16 -10.50 5.49 -0.80
C ILE A 16 -10.19 6.68 -1.71
N ARG A 17 -8.92 7.07 -1.75
CA ARG A 17 -8.45 8.22 -2.53
C ARG A 17 -7.39 7.78 -3.54
N ASN A 18 -7.44 8.36 -4.73
CA ASN A 18 -6.36 8.23 -5.71
C ASN A 18 -5.15 9.02 -5.22
N LEU A 19 -3.98 8.35 -5.15
CA LEU A 19 -2.71 8.99 -4.84
C LEU A 19 -1.93 9.32 -6.12
N PHE A 20 -2.04 8.43 -7.11
CA PHE A 20 -1.46 8.58 -8.43
C PHE A 20 -2.40 7.93 -9.44
N SER A 21 -2.66 8.58 -10.56
CA SER A 21 -3.50 8.04 -11.64
C SER A 21 -2.90 8.42 -12.99
N ILE A 22 -2.93 7.47 -13.91
CA ILE A 22 -2.63 7.64 -15.32
C ILE A 22 -3.89 7.26 -16.08
N ASP A 23 -4.47 8.26 -16.72
CA ASP A 23 -5.64 8.15 -17.57
C ASP A 23 -5.22 8.39 -19.01
N THR A 24 -5.28 7.37 -19.86
CA THR A 24 -4.88 7.52 -21.27
C THR A 24 -5.95 7.01 -22.21
N PRO A 25 -6.25 7.74 -23.31
CA PRO A 25 -7.15 7.25 -24.36
C PRO A 25 -6.51 6.15 -25.23
N LEU A 26 -5.21 5.90 -25.03
CA LEU A 26 -4.46 4.81 -25.64
C LEU A 26 -4.72 3.49 -24.89
N LEU A 27 -4.54 2.35 -25.55
CA LEU A 27 -4.79 1.02 -24.97
C LEU A 27 -6.21 0.86 -24.37
N ALA A 28 -7.25 1.08 -25.17
CA ALA A 28 -8.65 0.88 -24.78
C ALA A 28 -9.12 1.72 -23.58
N ASN A 29 -8.71 3.00 -23.51
CA ASN A 29 -9.06 3.92 -22.42
C ASN A 29 -8.61 3.39 -21.04
N MET A 30 -7.36 2.93 -20.96
CA MET A 30 -6.80 2.39 -19.72
C MET A 30 -6.70 3.49 -18.65
N ASN A 31 -7.30 3.22 -17.48
CA ASN A 31 -7.02 3.92 -16.23
C ASN A 31 -6.14 3.02 -15.37
N LEU A 32 -4.96 3.51 -15.02
CA LEU A 32 -4.09 2.87 -14.05
C LEU A 32 -3.91 3.81 -12.86
N SER A 33 -4.37 3.39 -11.69
CA SER A 33 -4.28 4.20 -10.47
C SER A 33 -3.68 3.44 -9.29
N ILE A 34 -2.92 4.18 -8.49
CA ILE A 34 -2.49 3.79 -7.15
C ILE A 34 -3.38 4.54 -6.17
N THR A 35 -4.27 3.81 -5.53
CA THR A 35 -5.12 4.30 -4.43
C THR A 35 -4.41 4.14 -3.09
N ASN A 36 -4.89 4.82 -2.05
CA ASN A 36 -4.40 4.60 -0.69
C ASN A 36 -4.53 3.14 -0.24
N ILE A 37 -5.65 2.46 -0.55
CA ILE A 37 -5.80 1.03 -0.26
C ILE A 37 -4.83 0.17 -1.07
N GLY A 38 -4.59 0.49 -2.34
CA GLY A 38 -3.59 -0.18 -3.18
C GLY A 38 -2.17 -0.01 -2.63
N LEU A 39 -1.84 1.18 -2.13
CA LEU A 39 -0.57 1.46 -1.46
C LEU A 39 -0.44 0.63 -0.16
N TYR A 40 -1.48 0.59 0.68
CA TYR A 40 -1.46 -0.21 1.91
C TYR A 40 -1.27 -1.70 1.63
N MET A 41 -1.95 -2.23 0.62
CA MET A 41 -1.78 -3.62 0.17
C MET A 41 -0.36 -3.89 -0.32
N THR A 42 0.22 -2.95 -1.06
CA THR A 42 1.60 -3.05 -1.54
C THR A 42 2.59 -3.07 -0.39
N ILE A 43 2.44 -2.16 0.59
CA ILE A 43 3.27 -2.13 1.80
C ILE A 43 3.14 -3.45 2.58
N ALA A 44 1.91 -3.95 2.78
CA ALA A 44 1.68 -5.21 3.48
C ALA A 44 2.34 -6.40 2.76
N ALA A 45 2.24 -6.45 1.42
CA ALA A 45 2.89 -7.47 0.60
C ALA A 45 4.43 -7.40 0.72
N PHE A 46 5.01 -6.19 0.67
CA PHE A 46 6.45 -5.99 0.88
C PHE A 46 6.89 -6.47 2.26
N ILE A 47 6.16 -6.09 3.32
CA ILE A 47 6.44 -6.53 4.69
C ILE A 47 6.42 -8.07 4.75
N ALA A 48 5.35 -8.71 4.27
CA ALA A 48 5.24 -10.16 4.29
C ALA A 48 6.37 -10.85 3.50
N PHE A 49 6.70 -10.33 2.32
CA PHE A 49 7.79 -10.83 1.49
C PHE A 49 9.16 -10.71 2.18
N TYR A 50 9.49 -9.54 2.73
CA TYR A 50 10.76 -9.34 3.43
C TYR A 50 10.84 -10.16 4.71
N PHE A 51 9.75 -10.28 5.47
CA PHE A 51 9.71 -11.18 6.63
C PHE A 51 9.98 -12.63 6.24
N SER A 52 9.41 -13.12 5.13
CA SER A 52 9.67 -14.47 4.64
C SER A 52 11.15 -14.69 4.29
N ILE A 53 11.79 -13.71 3.64
CA ILE A 53 13.21 -13.78 3.33
C ILE A 53 14.06 -13.73 4.60
N LEU A 54 13.81 -12.78 5.50
CA LEU A 54 14.61 -12.59 6.72
C LEU A 54 14.43 -13.72 7.73
N ALA A 55 13.25 -14.35 7.77
CA ALA A 55 13.00 -15.53 8.59
C ALA A 55 13.71 -16.79 8.05
N THR A 56 14.29 -16.74 6.85
CA THR A 56 15.06 -17.86 6.30
C THR A 56 16.34 -18.03 7.11
N ASN A 57 16.46 -19.17 7.78
CA ASN A 57 17.51 -19.42 8.76
C ASN A 57 18.70 -20.21 8.21
N HIS A 58 19.14 -19.96 6.97
CA HIS A 58 20.34 -20.55 6.34
C HIS A 58 20.64 -22.02 6.73
N SER A 59 19.63 -22.89 6.71
CA SER A 59 19.73 -24.31 7.08
C SER A 59 20.14 -24.62 8.53
N LYS A 60 20.11 -23.65 9.44
CA LYS A 60 20.23 -23.87 10.88
C LYS A 60 18.91 -24.39 11.45
N ILE A 61 19.02 -25.36 12.36
CA ILE A 61 17.88 -26.03 12.99
C ILE A 61 17.24 -25.13 14.07
N THR A 62 18.04 -24.33 14.77
CA THR A 62 17.58 -23.43 15.84
C THR A 62 17.04 -22.13 15.25
N PRO A 63 15.79 -21.73 15.49
CA PRO A 63 15.20 -20.50 14.95
C PRO A 63 16.06 -19.26 15.23
N ASN A 64 16.03 -18.30 14.30
CA ASN A 64 16.57 -16.97 14.57
C ASN A 64 15.67 -16.23 15.59
N LYS A 65 16.24 -15.27 16.32
CA LYS A 65 15.49 -14.45 17.30
C LYS A 65 14.52 -13.48 16.63
#